data_AF-A0A7X3Y8B9-F1
#
_entry.id   AF-A0A7X3Y8B9-F1
#
_cell.length_a   1.000
_cell.length_b   1.000
_cell.length_c   1.000
_cell.angle_alpha   90.00
_cell.angle_beta   90.00
_cell.angle_gamma   90.00
#
_symmetry.space_group_name_H-M   'P 1'
#
loop_
_entity.id
_entity.type
_entity.pdbx_description
1 polymer ?
#
loop_
_entity_poly.entity_id
_entity_poly.type
_entity_poly.pdbx_seq_one_letter_code
_entity_poly.pdbx_strand_id
1 'polypeptide(L)'
;MKFDPRTATQAEFEAEARRLHGLRLQRIRDMTPEEQQACASFMIDGYFQRAATLRVNELWGPEDMDIQIAECVKHYRMDNFQSSAEYEAERERLVAADRARKAAEASERARQEAARRNARARWIAQGNDPSVLDLDPAPQADIVVDVPDQSLHDVIVSAAKEHLNKGEWAGTLRIVGPGGDQSFDEDGNEIDAEPEADAETGAILAGIDGAIEFHRTRTRLQRNIEQWEAIRDAIVAGTASPALKAQVERAAAGARPGAKYHDLWMAVRSRIREIA
;
A
#
# COMPACT_ATOMS: atom_id res chain seq x y z
N MET A 1 -6.45 -48.66 -5.00
CA MET A 1 -7.05 -47.94 -6.14
C MET A 1 -7.25 -46.49 -5.73
N LYS A 2 -6.90 -45.52 -6.59
CA LYS A 2 -7.18 -44.09 -6.37
C LYS A 2 -8.59 -43.82 -6.91
N PHE A 3 -9.47 -43.20 -6.12
CA PHE A 3 -10.83 -42.84 -6.55
C PHE A 3 -10.77 -41.84 -7.72
N ASP A 4 -11.54 -42.08 -8.78
CA ASP A 4 -11.67 -41.15 -9.91
C ASP A 4 -13.11 -40.60 -9.99
N PRO A 5 -13.35 -39.32 -9.66
CA PRO A 5 -14.68 -38.72 -9.67
C PRO A 5 -15.32 -38.67 -11.06
N ARG A 6 -14.54 -38.77 -12.15
CA ARG A 6 -15.05 -38.64 -13.52
C ARG A 6 -15.70 -39.92 -14.04
N THR A 7 -15.31 -41.06 -13.48
CA THR A 7 -15.82 -42.38 -13.87
C THR A 7 -16.64 -43.05 -12.79
N ALA A 8 -16.69 -42.46 -11.58
CA ALA A 8 -17.45 -42.98 -10.46
C ALA A 8 -18.95 -42.90 -10.74
N THR A 9 -19.66 -43.96 -10.39
CA THR A 9 -21.11 -43.92 -10.25
C THR A 9 -21.52 -43.02 -9.08
N GLN A 10 -22.79 -42.59 -9.05
CA GLN A 10 -23.31 -41.78 -7.95
C GLN A 10 -23.12 -42.48 -6.59
N ALA A 11 -23.37 -43.79 -6.51
CA ALA A 11 -23.21 -44.55 -5.27
C ALA A 11 -21.75 -44.59 -4.79
N GLU A 12 -20.79 -44.72 -5.70
CA GLU A 12 -19.36 -44.68 -5.39
C GLU A 12 -18.93 -43.29 -4.91
N PHE A 13 -19.45 -42.22 -5.54
CA PHE A 13 -19.18 -40.85 -5.12
C PHE A 13 -19.72 -40.56 -3.73
N GLU A 14 -20.97 -40.96 -3.44
CA GLU A 14 -21.57 -40.78 -2.12
C GLU A 14 -20.84 -41.59 -1.03
N ALA A 15 -20.39 -42.81 -1.35
CA ALA A 15 -19.59 -43.62 -0.45
C ALA A 15 -18.24 -42.95 -0.15
N GLU A 16 -17.58 -42.40 -1.16
CA GLU A 16 -16.31 -41.70 -0.99
C GLU A 16 -16.48 -40.38 -0.20
N ALA A 17 -17.53 -39.60 -0.47
CA ALA A 17 -17.83 -38.39 0.27
C ALA A 17 -18.04 -38.68 1.77
N ARG A 18 -18.74 -39.78 2.11
CA ARG A 18 -18.92 -40.25 3.50
C ARG A 18 -17.60 -40.70 4.12
N ARG A 19 -16.76 -41.42 3.37
CA ARG A 19 -15.42 -41.84 3.82
C ARG A 19 -14.55 -40.64 4.17
N LEU A 20 -14.44 -39.67 3.26
CA LEU A 20 -13.68 -38.43 3.47
C LEU A 20 -14.26 -37.58 4.60
N HIS A 21 -15.59 -37.54 4.74
CA HIS A 21 -16.24 -36.88 5.86
C HIS A 21 -15.87 -37.50 7.21
N GLY A 22 -15.87 -38.83 7.33
CA GLY A 22 -15.43 -39.52 8.54
C GLY A 22 -13.98 -39.17 8.91
N LEU A 23 -13.08 -39.10 7.92
CA LEU A 23 -11.69 -38.70 8.14
C LEU A 23 -11.55 -37.25 8.60
N ARG A 24 -12.33 -36.32 8.04
CA ARG A 24 -12.33 -34.92 8.50
C ARG A 24 -12.80 -34.78 9.94
N LEU A 25 -13.88 -35.46 10.30
CA LEU A 25 -14.38 -35.46 11.69
C LEU A 25 -13.34 -36.02 12.66
N GLN A 26 -12.65 -37.08 12.27
CA GLN A 26 -11.57 -37.65 13.07
C GLN A 26 -10.43 -36.64 13.25
N ARG A 27 -10.01 -35.98 12.16
CA ARG A 27 -8.95 -34.98 12.21
C ARG A 27 -9.28 -33.79 13.12
N ILE A 28 -10.54 -33.31 13.10
CA ILE A 28 -11.00 -32.25 14.01
C ILE A 28 -10.87 -32.68 15.47
N ARG A 29 -11.22 -33.93 15.79
CA ARG A 29 -11.10 -34.48 17.15
C ARG A 29 -9.65 -34.63 17.58
N ASP A 30 -8.78 -34.99 16.64
CA ASP A 30 -7.36 -35.23 16.88
C ASP A 30 -6.51 -33.94 16.84
N MET A 31 -7.15 -32.77 16.76
CA MET A 31 -6.43 -31.50 16.81
C MET A 31 -5.71 -31.33 18.15
N THR A 32 -4.43 -30.94 18.09
CA THR A 32 -3.67 -30.60 19.28
C THR A 32 -4.22 -29.33 19.94
N PRO A 33 -3.97 -29.08 21.24
CA PRO A 33 -4.40 -27.85 21.89
C PRO A 33 -3.92 -26.57 21.18
N GLU A 34 -2.69 -26.58 20.66
CA GLU A 34 -2.14 -25.46 19.88
C GLU A 34 -2.91 -25.24 18.58
N GLU A 35 -3.21 -26.32 17.84
CA GLU A 35 -4.02 -26.23 16.62
C GLU A 35 -5.43 -25.70 16.92
N GLN A 36 -6.05 -26.16 18.00
CA GLN A 36 -7.38 -25.72 18.40
C GLN A 36 -7.39 -24.22 18.70
N GLN A 37 -6.39 -23.75 19.45
CA GLN A 37 -6.27 -22.34 19.81
C GLN A 37 -5.93 -21.47 18.59
N ALA A 38 -4.99 -21.93 17.75
CA ALA A 38 -4.63 -21.25 16.51
C ALA A 38 -5.83 -21.11 15.57
N CYS A 39 -6.58 -22.19 15.34
CA CYS A 39 -7.75 -22.14 14.48
C CYS A 39 -8.88 -21.29 15.10
N ALA A 40 -9.05 -21.28 16.42
CA ALA A 40 -10.02 -20.39 17.07
C ALA A 40 -9.70 -18.90 16.86
N SER A 41 -8.42 -18.54 16.77
CA SER A 41 -7.97 -17.17 16.55
C SER A 41 -8.01 -16.74 15.08
N PHE A 42 -7.66 -17.62 14.15
CA PHE A 42 -7.38 -17.24 12.76
C PHE A 42 -8.34 -17.81 11.70
N MET A 43 -9.14 -18.84 12.02
CA MET A 43 -10.15 -19.32 11.07
C MET A 43 -11.44 -18.50 11.09
N ILE A 44 -12.16 -18.57 9.98
CA ILE A 44 -13.50 -17.98 9.86
C ILE A 44 -14.45 -18.68 10.83
N ASP A 45 -15.26 -17.89 11.53
CA ASP A 45 -16.33 -18.40 12.39
C ASP A 45 -17.18 -19.48 11.71
N GLY A 46 -17.43 -20.55 12.48
CA GLY A 46 -18.19 -21.71 12.02
C GLY A 46 -17.51 -22.56 10.96
N TYR A 47 -16.21 -22.37 10.67
CA TYR A 47 -15.48 -23.26 9.75
C TYR A 47 -15.60 -24.72 10.14
N PHE A 48 -15.33 -25.08 11.40
CA PHE A 48 -15.43 -26.46 11.86
C PHE A 48 -16.85 -27.00 11.84
N GLN A 49 -17.86 -26.15 12.03
CA GLN A 49 -19.27 -26.55 11.91
C GLN A 49 -19.59 -26.91 10.44
N ARG A 50 -19.08 -26.13 9.48
CA ARG A 50 -19.18 -26.45 8.05
C ARG A 50 -18.44 -27.73 7.70
N ALA A 51 -17.22 -27.92 8.21
CA ALA A 51 -16.43 -29.14 8.01
C ALA A 51 -17.08 -30.38 8.63
N ALA A 52 -17.81 -30.20 9.73
CA ALA A 52 -18.59 -31.24 10.39
C ALA A 52 -19.92 -31.56 9.70
N THR A 53 -20.30 -30.83 8.64
CA THR A 53 -21.50 -31.12 7.86
C THR A 53 -21.16 -31.98 6.64
N LEU A 54 -21.82 -33.14 6.51
CA LEU A 54 -21.68 -33.98 5.32
C LEU A 54 -22.31 -33.30 4.11
N ARG A 55 -21.52 -33.12 3.05
CA ARG A 55 -21.97 -32.67 1.73
C ARG A 55 -21.65 -33.75 0.71
N VAL A 56 -22.68 -34.47 0.27
CA VAL A 56 -22.55 -35.66 -0.59
C VAL A 56 -22.09 -35.34 -2.02
N ASN A 57 -22.14 -34.06 -2.41
CA ASN A 57 -21.69 -33.55 -3.70
C ASN A 57 -20.28 -32.96 -3.66
N GLU A 58 -19.58 -33.01 -2.52
CA GLU A 58 -18.25 -32.45 -2.35
C GLU A 58 -17.25 -33.53 -1.91
N LEU A 59 -16.14 -33.63 -2.65
CA LEU A 59 -14.99 -34.45 -2.27
C LEU A 59 -13.93 -33.53 -1.70
N TRP A 60 -13.90 -33.48 -0.38
CA TRP A 60 -12.98 -32.64 0.37
C TRP A 60 -12.37 -33.47 1.48
N GLY A 61 -11.05 -33.63 1.45
CA GLY A 61 -10.31 -34.54 2.32
C GLY A 61 -9.76 -33.87 3.58
N PRO A 62 -9.12 -34.65 4.47
CA PRO A 62 -8.40 -34.09 5.62
C PRO A 62 -7.15 -33.29 5.21
N GLU A 63 -6.53 -33.61 4.07
CA GLU A 63 -5.31 -32.93 3.59
C GLU A 63 -5.53 -31.43 3.38
N ASP A 64 -6.67 -31.06 2.80
CA ASP A 64 -7.04 -29.66 2.60
C ASP A 64 -7.30 -28.93 3.94
N MET A 65 -7.77 -29.65 4.97
CA MET A 65 -7.88 -29.11 6.32
C MET A 65 -6.51 -28.92 6.95
N ASP A 66 -5.60 -29.86 6.76
CA ASP A 66 -4.25 -29.80 7.32
C ASP A 66 -3.48 -28.57 6.81
N ILE A 67 -3.66 -28.20 5.53
CA ILE A 67 -3.10 -26.96 4.97
C ILE A 67 -3.61 -25.74 5.74
N GLN A 68 -4.93 -25.67 5.99
CA GLN A 68 -5.54 -24.53 6.71
C GLN A 68 -5.12 -24.48 8.17
N ILE A 69 -5.06 -25.64 8.84
CA ILE A 69 -4.60 -25.76 10.23
C ILE A 69 -3.12 -25.33 10.34
N ALA A 70 -2.27 -25.79 9.44
CA ALA A 70 -0.85 -25.44 9.42
C ALA A 70 -0.61 -23.93 9.26
N GLU A 71 -1.35 -23.27 8.37
CA GLU A 71 -1.29 -21.82 8.22
C GLU A 71 -1.80 -21.11 9.49
N CYS A 72 -2.90 -21.56 10.11
CA CYS A 72 -3.35 -21.01 11.39
C CYS A 72 -2.28 -21.11 12.48
N VAL A 73 -1.65 -22.28 12.63
CA VAL A 73 -0.59 -22.51 13.65
C VAL A 73 0.62 -21.61 13.41
N LYS A 74 1.04 -21.47 12.15
CA LYS A 74 2.11 -20.55 11.76
C LYS A 74 1.79 -19.11 12.17
N HIS A 75 0.57 -18.63 11.92
CA HIS A 75 0.14 -17.29 12.32
C HIS A 75 0.08 -17.13 13.83
N TYR A 76 -0.45 -18.14 14.54
CA TYR A 76 -0.51 -18.15 15.99
C TYR A 76 0.88 -18.08 16.64
N ARG A 77 1.85 -18.82 16.11
CA ARG A 77 3.24 -18.76 16.59
C ARG A 77 3.90 -17.41 16.29
N MET A 78 3.65 -16.84 15.11
CA MET A 78 4.13 -15.50 14.77
C MET A 78 3.55 -14.44 15.70
N ASP A 79 2.26 -14.50 16.00
CA ASP A 79 1.57 -13.57 16.89
C ASP A 79 2.11 -13.68 18.32
N ASN A 80 2.28 -14.89 18.85
CA ASN A 80 2.89 -15.11 20.16
C ASN A 80 4.34 -14.60 20.24
N PHE A 81 5.12 -14.75 19.16
CA PHE A 81 6.48 -14.20 19.11
C PHE A 81 6.47 -12.68 19.05
N GLN A 82 5.57 -12.09 18.25
CA GLN A 82 5.48 -10.64 18.06
C GLN A 82 4.83 -9.89 19.23
N SER A 83 4.08 -10.61 20.07
CA SER A 83 3.56 -10.11 21.35
C SER A 83 4.49 -10.44 22.53
N SER A 84 5.66 -11.02 22.26
CA SER A 84 6.64 -11.27 23.33
C SER A 84 7.29 -9.97 23.78
N ALA A 85 7.55 -9.86 25.08
CA ALA A 85 8.26 -8.71 25.66
C ALA A 85 9.65 -8.49 25.04
N GLU A 86 10.31 -9.57 24.60
CA GLU A 86 11.61 -9.50 23.92
C GLU A 86 11.50 -8.81 22.56
N TYR A 87 10.47 -9.17 21.78
CA TYR A 87 10.20 -8.52 20.50
C TYR A 87 9.79 -7.06 20.67
N GLU A 88 8.95 -6.75 21.66
CA GLU A 88 8.56 -5.38 21.98
C GLU A 88 9.78 -4.52 22.36
N ALA A 89 10.66 -5.03 23.23
CA ALA A 89 11.86 -4.30 23.65
C ALA A 89 12.83 -4.05 22.48
N GLU A 90 13.03 -5.02 21.60
CA GLU A 90 13.86 -4.86 20.41
C GLU A 90 13.23 -3.85 19.43
N ARG A 91 11.91 -3.90 19.22
CA ARG A 91 11.20 -2.93 18.39
C ARG A 91 11.36 -1.52 18.94
N GLU A 92 11.18 -1.31 20.24
CA GLU A 92 11.35 -0.01 20.88
C GLU A 92 12.78 0.53 20.69
N ARG A 93 13.79 -0.34 20.82
CA ARG A 93 15.19 0.02 20.58
C ARG A 93 15.42 0.53 19.15
N LEU A 94 14.87 -0.17 18.15
CA LEU A 94 14.98 0.22 16.74
C LEU A 94 14.25 1.53 16.44
N VAL A 95 13.05 1.72 16.99
CA VAL A 95 12.27 2.96 16.84
C VAL A 95 13.00 4.14 17.49
N ALA A 96 13.59 3.95 18.67
CA ALA A 96 14.38 4.98 19.34
C ALA A 96 15.61 5.37 18.51
N ALA A 97 16.30 4.40 17.92
CA ALA A 97 17.44 4.65 17.04
C ALA A 97 17.05 5.43 15.78
N ASP A 98 15.92 5.08 15.13
CA ASP A 98 15.44 5.82 13.95
C ASP A 98 15.04 7.26 14.30
N ARG A 99 14.36 7.48 15.44
CA ARG A 99 14.03 8.82 15.92
C ARG A 99 15.28 9.66 16.17
N ALA A 100 16.31 9.08 16.78
CA ALA A 100 17.58 9.75 17.01
C ALA A 100 18.27 10.13 15.70
N ARG A 101 18.29 9.23 14.71
CA ARG A 101 18.82 9.49 13.37
C ARG A 101 18.09 10.65 12.69
N LYS A 102 16.75 10.62 12.65
CA LYS A 102 15.94 11.70 12.07
C LYS A 102 16.16 13.04 12.75
N ALA A 103 16.30 13.07 14.07
CA ALA A 103 16.61 14.29 14.82
C ALA A 103 18.01 14.84 14.46
N ALA A 104 19.01 13.97 14.30
CA ALA A 104 20.35 14.37 13.87
C ALA A 104 20.36 14.93 12.44
N GLU A 105 19.66 14.29 11.51
CA GLU A 105 19.50 14.75 10.12
C GLU A 105 18.78 16.11 10.05
N ALA A 106 17.75 16.33 10.88
CA ALA A 106 17.05 17.61 10.96
C ALA A 106 17.95 18.72 11.54
N SER A 107 18.73 18.41 12.59
CA SER A 107 19.69 19.34 13.18
C SER A 107 20.80 19.72 12.19
N GLU A 108 21.30 18.77 11.41
CA GLU A 108 22.30 19.03 10.37
C GLU A 108 21.73 19.93 9.27
N ARG A 109 20.52 19.66 8.77
CA ARG A 109 19.83 20.53 7.81
C ARG A 109 19.66 21.96 8.33
N ALA A 110 19.23 22.11 9.57
CA ALA A 110 19.09 23.43 10.21
C ALA A 110 20.43 24.17 10.32
N ARG A 111 21.52 23.45 10.63
CA ARG A 111 22.88 24.04 10.67
C ARG A 111 23.36 24.48 9.30
N GLN A 112 23.10 23.69 8.26
CA GLN A 112 23.44 24.05 6.88
C GLN A 112 22.64 25.26 6.40
N GLU A 113 21.35 25.32 6.71
CA GLU A 113 20.50 26.46 6.37
C GLU A 113 20.93 27.73 7.10
N ALA A 114 21.25 27.63 8.40
CA ALA A 114 21.79 28.75 9.17
C ALA A 114 23.14 29.22 8.61
N ALA A 115 24.01 28.31 8.20
CA ALA A 115 25.29 28.64 7.56
C ALA A 115 25.07 29.38 6.23
N ARG A 116 24.13 28.93 5.39
CA ARG A 116 23.74 29.62 4.15
C ARG A 116 23.22 31.03 4.42
N ARG A 117 22.28 31.19 5.36
CA ARG A 117 21.75 32.50 5.76
C ARG A 117 22.85 33.44 6.24
N ASN A 118 23.77 32.94 7.06
CA ASN A 118 24.91 33.72 7.56
C ASN A 118 25.92 34.08 6.47
N ALA A 119 26.13 33.21 5.48
CA ALA A 119 26.98 33.51 4.32
C ALA A 119 26.35 34.60 3.44
N ARG A 120 25.04 34.50 3.17
CA ARG A 120 24.26 35.51 2.44
C ARG A 120 24.32 36.87 3.13
N ALA A 121 24.07 36.92 4.44
CA ALA A 121 24.16 38.15 5.22
C ALA A 121 25.55 38.81 5.13
N ARG A 122 26.63 38.02 5.14
CA ARG A 122 28.01 38.53 4.98
C ARG A 122 28.28 39.07 3.57
N TRP A 123 27.78 38.40 2.53
CA TRP A 123 27.94 38.85 1.14
C TRP A 123 27.26 40.20 0.90
N ILE A 124 26.03 40.35 1.40
CA ILE A 124 25.28 41.62 1.32
C ILE A 124 26.02 42.73 2.08
N ALA A 125 26.55 42.44 3.26
CA ALA A 125 27.30 43.42 4.06
C ALA A 125 28.60 43.89 3.38
N GLN A 126 29.15 43.13 2.43
CA GLN A 126 30.33 43.51 1.63
C GLN A 126 29.99 44.42 0.44
N GLY A 127 28.72 44.81 0.26
CA GLY A 127 28.27 45.68 -0.82
C GLY A 127 28.07 44.94 -2.16
N ASN A 128 28.09 43.60 -2.14
CA ASN A 128 27.80 42.80 -3.31
C ASN A 128 26.28 42.71 -3.52
N ASP A 129 25.86 42.62 -4.78
CA ASP A 129 24.45 42.53 -5.16
C ASP A 129 23.81 41.24 -4.58
N PRO A 130 22.74 41.34 -3.77
CA PRO A 130 22.02 40.18 -3.24
C PRO A 130 21.39 39.30 -4.32
N SER A 131 21.05 39.84 -5.48
CA SER A 131 20.40 39.11 -6.58
C SER A 131 21.28 38.01 -7.19
N VAL A 132 22.61 38.09 -7.00
CA VAL A 132 23.58 37.09 -7.48
C VAL A 132 23.63 35.85 -6.57
N LEU A 133 23.14 35.97 -5.32
CA LEU A 133 23.04 34.85 -4.38
C LEU A 133 21.64 34.25 -4.29
N ASP A 134 20.61 34.95 -4.76
CA ASP A 134 19.22 34.48 -4.80
C ASP A 134 18.95 33.65 -6.06
N LEU A 135 19.82 32.66 -6.34
CA LEU A 135 19.34 31.41 -6.93
C LEU A 135 18.87 30.51 -5.77
N ASP A 136 17.95 31.01 -4.95
CA ASP A 136 16.96 30.10 -4.39
C ASP A 136 16.18 29.57 -5.61
N PRO A 137 15.94 28.25 -5.73
CA PRO A 137 14.98 27.78 -6.73
C PRO A 137 13.72 28.61 -6.51
N ALA A 138 13.18 29.20 -7.59
CA ALA A 138 11.98 30.03 -7.50
C ALA A 138 10.95 29.29 -6.63
N PRO A 139 10.10 30.01 -5.87
CA PRO A 139 9.09 29.36 -5.05
C PRO A 139 8.39 28.31 -5.91
N GLN A 140 8.50 27.02 -5.52
CA GLN A 140 7.77 25.91 -6.12
C GLN A 140 6.28 26.19 -5.89
N ALA A 141 5.73 27.04 -6.72
CA ALA A 141 4.33 27.39 -6.74
C ALA A 141 3.84 26.89 -8.08
N ASP A 142 3.06 25.81 -8.04
CA ASP A 142 2.36 25.35 -9.21
C ASP A 142 1.34 26.43 -9.58
N ILE A 143 1.53 27.03 -10.75
CA ILE A 143 0.66 28.11 -11.22
C ILE A 143 -0.33 27.53 -12.20
N VAL A 144 -1.61 27.68 -11.88
CA VAL A 144 -2.73 27.28 -12.74
C VAL A 144 -3.27 28.52 -13.43
N VAL A 145 -3.20 28.53 -14.77
CA VAL A 145 -3.75 29.60 -15.61
C VAL A 145 -4.99 29.05 -16.32
N ASP A 146 -6.16 29.54 -15.92
CA ASP A 146 -7.44 29.23 -16.56
C ASP A 146 -7.66 30.15 -17.77
N VAL A 147 -7.76 29.56 -18.95
CA VAL A 147 -7.92 30.27 -20.23
C VAL A 147 -9.31 29.99 -20.80
N PRO A 148 -10.24 30.96 -20.76
CA PRO A 148 -11.63 30.74 -21.15
C PRO A 148 -11.87 30.71 -22.67
N ASP A 149 -10.89 31.13 -23.48
CA ASP A 149 -11.02 31.27 -24.94
C ASP A 149 -9.88 30.56 -25.69
N GLN A 150 -10.23 29.70 -26.64
CA GLN A 150 -9.30 28.91 -27.44
C GLN A 150 -8.40 29.77 -28.33
N SER A 151 -8.85 30.96 -28.73
CA SER A 151 -8.04 31.90 -29.53
C SER A 151 -6.91 32.55 -28.73
N LEU A 152 -7.01 32.57 -27.41
CA LEU A 152 -5.98 33.08 -26.50
C LEU A 152 -5.07 31.97 -25.97
N HIS A 153 -5.49 30.72 -26.07
CA HIS A 153 -4.76 29.56 -25.55
C HIS A 153 -3.34 29.47 -26.15
N ASP A 154 -3.20 29.51 -27.47
CA ASP A 154 -1.89 29.42 -28.13
C ASP A 154 -0.97 30.61 -27.82
N VAL A 155 -1.56 31.80 -27.62
CA VAL A 155 -0.82 33.02 -27.27
C VAL A 155 -0.29 32.93 -25.84
N ILE A 156 -1.12 32.44 -24.90
CA ILE A 156 -0.76 32.27 -23.49
C ILE A 156 0.27 31.16 -23.33
N VAL A 157 0.11 30.02 -24.03
CA VAL A 157 1.10 28.94 -24.06
C VAL A 157 2.45 29.43 -24.59
N SER A 158 2.45 30.20 -25.68
CA SER A 158 3.68 30.73 -26.28
C SER A 158 4.39 31.73 -25.36
N ALA A 159 3.63 32.66 -24.76
CA ALA A 159 4.18 33.63 -23.81
C ALA A 159 4.73 32.92 -22.55
N ALA A 160 4.03 31.92 -22.05
CA ALA A 160 4.44 31.21 -20.86
C ALA A 160 5.71 30.36 -21.08
N LYS A 161 5.84 29.69 -22.24
CA LYS A 161 7.09 29.04 -22.66
C LYS A 161 8.26 30.01 -22.76
N GLU A 162 8.02 31.23 -23.25
CA GLU A 162 9.06 32.26 -23.32
C GLU A 162 9.55 32.70 -21.94
N HIS A 163 8.64 32.81 -20.95
CA HIS A 163 9.00 33.13 -19.56
C HIS A 163 9.70 31.97 -18.85
N LEU A 164 9.27 30.72 -19.06
CA LEU A 164 9.93 29.52 -18.52
C LEU A 164 11.36 29.39 -19.07
N ASN A 165 11.55 29.54 -20.38
CA ASN A 165 12.87 29.47 -21.03
C ASN A 165 13.86 30.55 -20.58
N LYS A 166 13.37 31.66 -20.01
CA LYS A 166 14.22 32.72 -19.44
C LYS A 166 14.68 32.41 -18.01
N GLY A 167 14.25 31.28 -17.44
CA GLY A 167 14.55 30.88 -16.07
C GLY A 167 13.92 31.80 -15.03
N GLU A 168 12.85 32.51 -15.40
CA GLU A 168 12.18 33.47 -14.51
C GLU A 168 11.29 32.75 -13.46
N TRP A 169 11.00 31.46 -13.68
CA TRP A 169 10.14 30.61 -12.83
C TRP A 169 10.81 29.26 -12.55
N ALA A 170 10.47 28.65 -11.41
CA ALA A 170 10.81 27.28 -11.03
C ALA A 170 9.57 26.62 -10.42
N GLY A 171 9.18 25.45 -10.93
CA GLY A 171 7.91 24.79 -10.64
C GLY A 171 7.13 24.43 -11.91
N THR A 172 5.98 23.76 -11.76
CA THR A 172 5.15 23.34 -12.89
C THR A 172 4.11 24.41 -13.22
N LEU A 173 4.03 24.78 -14.49
CA LEU A 173 2.94 25.61 -15.01
C LEU A 173 1.88 24.71 -15.62
N ARG A 174 0.62 24.83 -15.16
CA ARG A 174 -0.54 24.17 -15.78
C ARG A 174 -1.43 25.21 -16.45
N ILE A 175 -1.68 25.04 -17.74
CA ILE A 175 -2.62 25.84 -18.52
C ILE A 175 -3.86 24.99 -18.74
N VAL A 176 -4.99 25.44 -18.21
CA VAL A 176 -6.29 24.76 -18.31
C VAL A 176 -7.15 25.57 -19.28
N GLY A 177 -7.74 24.92 -20.28
CA GLY A 177 -8.57 25.61 -21.26
C GLY A 177 -9.25 24.69 -22.29
N PRO A 178 -10.04 25.24 -23.22
CA PRO A 178 -10.83 24.46 -24.19
C PRO A 178 -9.99 23.64 -25.19
N GLY A 179 -8.68 23.90 -25.26
CA GLY A 179 -7.71 23.12 -26.05
C GLY A 179 -7.19 21.85 -25.37
N GLY A 180 -7.54 21.62 -24.10
CA GLY A 180 -6.97 20.59 -23.25
C GLY A 180 -6.00 21.15 -22.22
N ASP A 181 -5.70 20.33 -21.21
CA ASP A 181 -4.78 20.70 -20.14
C ASP A 181 -3.34 20.43 -20.58
N GLN A 182 -2.50 21.45 -20.49
CA GLN A 182 -1.06 21.34 -20.78
C GLN A 182 -0.26 21.70 -19.56
N SER A 183 0.72 20.88 -19.22
CA SER A 183 1.66 21.14 -18.12
C SER A 183 3.07 21.30 -18.66
N PHE A 184 3.83 22.22 -18.07
CA PHE A 184 5.21 22.50 -18.47
C PHE A 184 6.13 22.46 -17.25
N ASP A 185 7.30 21.86 -17.42
CA ASP A 185 8.37 21.90 -16.41
C ASP A 185 9.09 23.26 -16.42
N GLU A 186 10.02 23.41 -15.48
CA GLU A 186 10.84 24.62 -15.30
C GLU A 186 11.74 24.94 -16.49
N ASP A 187 12.02 23.95 -17.35
CA ASP A 187 12.81 24.09 -18.58
C ASP A 187 11.93 24.38 -19.81
N GLY A 188 10.62 24.55 -19.63
CA GLY A 188 9.66 24.81 -20.70
C GLY A 188 9.30 23.59 -21.55
N ASN A 189 9.70 22.39 -21.13
CA ASN A 189 9.28 21.15 -21.77
C ASN A 189 7.86 20.81 -21.35
N GLU A 190 7.08 20.30 -22.30
CA GLU A 190 5.75 19.78 -22.01
C GLU A 190 5.90 18.49 -21.20
N ILE A 191 5.27 18.47 -20.02
CA ILE A 191 5.19 17.31 -19.14
C ILE A 191 3.74 16.85 -19.07
N ASP A 192 3.54 15.55 -18.94
CA ASP A 192 2.21 15.00 -18.73
C ASP A 192 1.65 15.57 -17.42
N ALA A 193 0.45 16.16 -17.47
CA ALA A 193 -0.19 16.75 -16.30
C ALA A 193 -0.24 15.72 -15.15
N GLU A 194 0.10 16.16 -13.93
CA GLU A 194 -0.10 15.33 -12.75
C GLU A 194 -1.56 14.83 -12.75
N PRO A 195 -1.79 13.51 -12.73
CA PRO A 195 -3.14 12.99 -12.82
C PRO A 195 -3.90 13.44 -11.57
N GLU A 196 -4.93 14.27 -11.77
CA GLU A 196 -5.99 14.42 -10.77
C GLU A 196 -6.40 13.02 -10.34
N ALA A 197 -6.47 12.78 -9.02
CA ALA A 197 -6.88 11.49 -8.48
C ALA A 197 -8.26 11.13 -9.03
N ASP A 198 -8.25 10.33 -10.09
CA ASP A 198 -9.41 9.83 -10.79
C ASP A 198 -10.33 9.05 -9.84
N ALA A 199 -11.59 8.89 -10.23
CA ALA A 199 -12.56 8.08 -9.47
C ALA A 199 -12.05 6.65 -9.19
N GLU A 200 -11.12 6.17 -10.02
CA GLU A 200 -10.38 4.91 -9.92
C GLU A 200 -9.42 4.91 -8.70
N THR A 201 -8.65 5.98 -8.50
CA THR A 201 -7.79 6.20 -7.32
C THR A 201 -8.62 6.30 -6.04
N GLY A 202 -9.80 6.93 -6.08
CA GLY A 202 -10.72 6.97 -4.94
C GLY A 202 -11.18 5.58 -4.47
N ALA A 203 -11.52 4.69 -5.40
CA ALA A 203 -11.90 3.31 -5.10
C ALA A 203 -10.74 2.48 -4.53
N ILE A 204 -9.52 2.70 -5.05
CA ILE A 204 -8.29 2.08 -4.55
C ILE A 204 -8.02 2.48 -3.09
N LEU A 205 -8.09 3.78 -2.78
CA LEU A 205 -7.88 4.30 -1.43
C LEU A 205 -8.90 3.76 -0.42
N ALA A 206 -10.18 3.66 -0.81
CA ALA A 206 -11.20 3.04 0.03
C ALA A 206 -10.92 1.56 0.33
N GLY A 207 -10.36 0.82 -0.64
CA GLY A 207 -9.92 -0.56 -0.43
C GLY A 207 -8.77 -0.69 0.56
N ILE A 208 -7.80 0.25 0.50
CA ILE A 208 -6.68 0.33 1.44
C ILE A 208 -7.17 0.66 2.85
N ASP A 209 -8.03 1.67 2.99
CA ASP A 209 -8.58 2.07 4.30
C ASP A 209 -9.35 0.90 4.96
N GLY A 210 -10.09 0.11 4.17
CA GLY A 210 -10.73 -1.12 4.65
C GLY A 210 -9.74 -2.20 5.11
N ALA A 211 -8.58 -2.32 4.46
CA ALA A 211 -7.52 -3.23 4.87
C ALA A 211 -6.83 -2.78 6.17
N ILE A 212 -6.58 -1.48 6.31
CA ILE A 212 -6.07 -0.87 7.55
C ILE A 212 -7.02 -1.16 8.70
N GLU A 213 -8.33 -0.92 8.51
CA GLU A 213 -9.33 -1.12 9.55
C GLU A 213 -9.48 -2.61 9.92
N PHE A 214 -9.41 -3.52 8.95
CA PHE A 214 -9.35 -4.95 9.21
C PHE A 214 -8.13 -5.30 10.09
N HIS A 215 -6.96 -4.76 9.78
CA HIS A 215 -5.77 -5.03 10.58
C HIS A 215 -5.84 -4.38 11.96
N ARG A 216 -6.47 -3.21 12.11
CA ARG A 216 -6.72 -2.59 13.44
C ARG A 216 -7.68 -3.40 14.30
N THR A 217 -8.78 -3.88 13.72
CA THR A 217 -9.89 -4.47 14.49
C THR A 217 -9.77 -5.97 14.68
N ARG A 218 -9.39 -6.72 13.64
CA ARG A 218 -9.37 -8.19 13.64
C ARG A 218 -8.03 -8.78 14.01
N THR A 219 -6.98 -8.44 13.27
CA THR A 219 -5.68 -9.12 13.41
C THR A 219 -4.72 -8.40 14.35
N ARG A 220 -4.95 -7.11 14.61
CA ARG A 220 -4.09 -6.23 15.44
C ARG A 220 -2.62 -6.22 15.02
N LEU A 221 -2.34 -6.54 13.75
CA LEU A 221 -0.99 -6.61 13.20
C LEU A 221 -0.49 -5.20 12.82
N GLN A 222 0.20 -4.54 13.75
CA GLN A 222 0.71 -3.18 13.59
C GLN A 222 1.60 -3.00 12.35
N ARG A 223 2.43 -3.99 12.02
CA ARG A 223 3.27 -3.97 10.83
C ARG A 223 2.44 -3.87 9.55
N ASN A 224 1.33 -4.60 9.47
CA ASN A 224 0.49 -4.57 8.27
C ASN A 224 -0.23 -3.22 8.15
N ILE A 225 -0.62 -2.63 9.29
CA ILE A 225 -1.17 -1.27 9.34
C ILE A 225 -0.15 -0.28 8.77
N GLU A 226 1.07 -0.25 9.31
CA GLU A 226 2.15 0.64 8.87
C GLU A 226 2.49 0.45 7.38
N GLN A 227 2.43 -0.79 6.88
CA GLN A 227 2.71 -1.09 5.49
C GLN A 227 1.57 -0.69 4.53
N TRP A 228 0.31 -0.82 4.96
CA TRP A 228 -0.83 -0.27 4.21
C TRP A 228 -0.86 1.26 4.22
N GLU A 229 -0.47 1.88 5.34
CA GLU A 229 -0.31 3.35 5.43
C GLU A 229 0.78 3.83 4.46
N ALA A 230 1.92 3.14 4.38
CA ALA A 230 2.97 3.46 3.40
C ALA A 230 2.51 3.34 1.93
N ILE A 231 1.70 2.31 1.61
CA ILE A 231 1.11 2.15 0.26
C ILE A 231 0.12 3.28 -0.03
N ARG A 232 -0.71 3.63 0.96
CA ARG A 232 -1.67 4.75 0.87
C ARG A 232 -0.95 6.05 0.55
N ASP A 233 0.11 6.35 1.28
CA ASP A 233 0.90 7.57 1.12
C ASP A 233 1.59 7.61 -0.26
N ALA A 234 2.13 6.49 -0.74
CA ALA A 234 2.74 6.41 -2.07
C ALA A 234 1.73 6.61 -3.22
N ILE A 235 0.50 6.12 -3.06
CA ILE A 235 -0.57 6.33 -4.05
C ILE A 235 -1.06 7.77 -4.05
N VAL A 236 -1.24 8.36 -2.87
CA VAL A 236 -1.63 9.78 -2.72
C VAL A 236 -0.55 10.71 -3.27
N ALA A 237 0.72 10.39 -3.05
CA ALA A 237 1.85 11.17 -3.55
C ALA A 237 2.17 10.92 -5.03
N GLY A 238 1.41 10.07 -5.74
CA GLY A 238 1.67 9.76 -7.15
C GLY A 238 2.96 8.97 -7.43
N THR A 239 3.67 8.54 -6.38
CA THR A 239 4.98 7.84 -6.48
C THR A 239 4.85 6.33 -6.59
N ALA A 240 3.64 5.79 -6.43
CA ALA A 240 3.36 4.36 -6.57
C ALA A 240 3.52 3.88 -8.02
N SER A 241 4.22 2.74 -8.20
CA SER A 241 4.36 2.12 -9.52
C SER A 241 2.99 1.73 -10.11
N PRO A 242 2.78 1.81 -11.45
CA PRO A 242 1.54 1.36 -12.09
C PRO A 242 1.22 -0.10 -11.78
N ALA A 243 2.26 -0.91 -11.61
CA ALA A 243 2.15 -2.32 -11.29
C ALA A 243 1.69 -2.56 -9.84
N LEU A 244 2.09 -1.70 -8.89
CA LEU A 244 1.57 -1.67 -7.53
C LEU A 244 0.10 -1.22 -7.53
N LYS A 245 -0.24 -0.12 -8.23
CA LYS A 245 -1.63 0.37 -8.38
C LYS A 245 -2.57 -0.72 -8.90
N ALA A 246 -2.26 -1.33 -10.04
CA ALA A 246 -3.09 -2.37 -10.66
C ALA A 246 -3.24 -3.65 -9.79
N GLN A 247 -2.32 -3.86 -8.84
CA GLN A 247 -2.35 -5.00 -7.94
C GLN A 247 -3.17 -4.70 -6.69
N VAL A 248 -3.04 -3.49 -6.13
CA VAL A 248 -3.93 -2.99 -5.07
C VAL A 248 -5.36 -2.88 -5.58
N GLU A 249 -5.57 -2.43 -6.81
CA GLU A 249 -6.88 -2.28 -7.43
C GLU A 249 -7.58 -3.61 -7.65
N ARG A 250 -6.88 -4.61 -8.24
CA ARG A 250 -7.37 -5.99 -8.32
C ARG A 250 -7.71 -6.56 -6.94
N ALA A 251 -6.92 -6.19 -5.93
CA ALA A 251 -7.12 -6.63 -4.56
C ALA A 251 -8.37 -5.96 -3.93
N ALA A 252 -8.57 -4.65 -4.16
CA ALA A 252 -9.71 -3.87 -3.70
C ALA A 252 -11.02 -4.30 -4.37
N ALA A 253 -11.04 -4.53 -5.69
CA ALA A 253 -12.20 -4.98 -6.45
C ALA A 253 -12.71 -6.39 -6.02
N GLY A 254 -11.85 -7.18 -5.39
CA GLY A 254 -12.16 -8.53 -4.93
C GLY A 254 -12.62 -8.64 -3.48
N ALA A 255 -12.42 -7.63 -2.64
CA ALA A 255 -12.53 -7.75 -1.18
C ALA A 255 -13.99 -7.81 -0.68
N ARG A 256 -14.41 -8.98 -0.18
CA ARG A 256 -15.58 -9.12 0.72
C ARG A 256 -15.08 -9.26 2.16
N PRO A 257 -15.87 -8.85 3.17
CA PRO A 257 -15.42 -8.85 4.56
C PRO A 257 -15.02 -10.25 5.05
N GLY A 258 -13.84 -10.35 5.66
CA GLY A 258 -13.49 -11.44 6.58
C GLY A 258 -12.61 -12.57 6.06
N ALA A 259 -12.42 -12.75 4.74
CA ALA A 259 -11.58 -13.84 4.21
C ALA A 259 -10.44 -13.39 3.27
N LYS A 260 -10.52 -12.18 2.69
CA LYS A 260 -9.62 -11.77 1.60
C LYS A 260 -8.51 -10.81 1.99
N TYR A 261 -8.57 -10.11 3.13
CA TYR A 261 -7.55 -9.13 3.52
C TYR A 261 -6.17 -9.75 3.82
N HIS A 262 -6.14 -11.03 4.18
CA HIS A 262 -4.88 -11.79 4.30
C HIS A 262 -4.28 -12.16 2.93
N ASP A 263 -5.12 -12.63 1.98
CA ASP A 263 -4.67 -12.91 0.61
C ASP A 263 -4.25 -11.62 -0.11
N LEU A 264 -4.93 -10.51 0.21
CA LEU A 264 -4.61 -9.13 -0.17
C LEU A 264 -3.21 -8.75 0.33
N TRP A 265 -2.93 -9.03 1.61
CA TRP A 265 -1.62 -8.80 2.22
C TRP A 265 -0.52 -9.64 1.55
N MET A 266 -0.78 -10.92 1.30
CA MET A 266 0.17 -11.81 0.63
C MET A 266 0.47 -11.37 -0.82
N ALA A 267 -0.52 -10.80 -1.51
CA ALA A 267 -0.37 -10.30 -2.88
C ALA A 267 0.43 -9.00 -2.98
N VAL A 268 0.36 -8.12 -1.97
CA VAL A 268 1.02 -6.80 -2.00
C VAL A 268 2.37 -6.80 -1.26
N ARG A 269 2.56 -7.70 -0.30
CA ARG A 269 3.81 -7.85 0.50
C ARG A 269 5.09 -7.91 -0.32
N SER A 270 5.08 -8.56 -1.49
CA SER A 270 6.28 -8.74 -2.31
C SER A 270 6.73 -7.45 -3.00
N ARG A 271 5.82 -6.46 -3.14
CA ARG A 271 6.05 -5.21 -3.87
C ARG A 271 6.18 -3.97 -2.99
N ILE A 272 6.06 -4.12 -1.68
CA ILE A 272 6.36 -3.03 -0.73
C ILE A 272 7.79 -2.51 -0.89
N ARG A 273 8.71 -3.34 -1.39
CA ARG A 273 10.08 -2.92 -1.72
C ARG A 273 10.15 -1.90 -2.86
N GLU A 274 9.08 -1.72 -3.63
CA GLU A 274 8.98 -0.72 -4.72
C GLU A 274 8.62 0.68 -4.19
N ILE A 275 8.35 0.82 -2.88
CA ILE A 275 7.98 2.09 -2.21
C ILE A 275 9.22 2.71 -1.50
N ALA A 276 10.43 2.19 -1.75
CA ALA A 276 11.67 2.61 -1.11
C ALA A 276 12.44 3.64 -1.94
#